data_AF-A0A961XAZ8-F1
#
_entry.id   AF-A0A961XAZ8-F1
#
_cell.length_a   1.000
_cell.length_b   1.000
_cell.length_c   1.000
_cell.angle_alpha   90.00
_cell.angle_beta   90.00
_cell.angle_gamma   90.00
#
_symmetry.space_group_name_H-M   'P 1'
#
loop_
_entity.id
_entity.type
_entity.pdbx_description
1 polymer ?
#
loop_
_entity_poly.entity_id
_entity_poly.type
_entity_poly.pdbx_seq_one_letter_code
_entity_poly.pdbx_strand_id
1 'polypeptide(L)'
;MPAALQVSDEARQKSARRAKSAPSKDIQLTSGQKRLILNSFFRVEPALDLVAQLFFLKLFRLDPGLRKKFDGPVEMQAKKFAAGAKLAMISLGHEDGLAPTLKLLGTRHRQMGIRSRHYRTMSRALVWTLERSLDKSFDRDTRDAWNAMLAQFTKVMAG
;
A
#
# COMPACT_ATOMS: atom_id res chain seq x y z
N MET A 1 -56.51 38.39 -6.46
CA MET A 1 -55.49 38.73 -7.48
C MET A 1 -54.19 39.02 -6.74
N PRO A 2 -53.01 38.58 -7.22
CA PRO A 2 -52.45 37.25 -6.90
C PRO A 2 -50.94 37.27 -6.53
N ALA A 3 -50.40 36.07 -6.25
CA ALA A 3 -49.00 35.61 -6.48
C ALA A 3 -47.89 36.28 -5.61
N ALA A 4 -46.82 35.65 -5.13
CA ALA A 4 -46.23 34.32 -5.15
C ALA A 4 -45.25 34.32 -3.93
N LEU A 5 -44.76 33.23 -3.34
CA LEU A 5 -43.83 32.26 -3.90
C LEU A 5 -43.60 31.21 -2.81
N GLN A 6 -44.02 29.98 -3.09
CA GLN A 6 -43.49 28.77 -2.46
C GLN A 6 -42.02 28.63 -2.88
N VAL A 7 -41.05 28.89 -2.00
CA VAL A 7 -39.67 28.44 -2.20
C VAL A 7 -39.06 28.05 -0.85
N SER A 8 -39.47 26.91 -0.30
CA SER A 8 -38.86 26.42 0.96
C SER A 8 -38.68 24.90 1.05
N ASP A 9 -38.76 24.14 -0.04
CA ASP A 9 -38.55 22.67 0.03
C ASP A 9 -37.51 22.10 -0.96
N GLU A 10 -37.18 22.79 -2.06
CA GLU A 10 -36.16 22.28 -3.01
C GLU A 10 -34.72 22.41 -2.49
N ALA A 11 -34.46 23.34 -1.58
CA ALA A 11 -33.11 23.57 -1.03
C ALA A 11 -32.67 22.46 -0.06
N ARG A 12 -33.62 21.75 0.57
CA ARG A 12 -33.32 20.67 1.52
C ARG A 12 -33.04 19.34 0.83
N GLN A 13 -33.52 19.14 -0.39
CA GLN A 13 -33.20 17.97 -1.22
C GLN A 13 -31.87 18.09 -2.00
N LYS A 14 -31.37 19.31 -2.25
CA LYS A 14 -30.08 19.50 -2.95
C LYS A 14 -28.84 19.24 -2.08
N SER A 15 -28.93 19.36 -0.75
CA SER A 15 -27.82 18.98 0.16
C SER A 15 -27.73 17.48 0.48
N ALA A 16 -28.76 16.69 0.18
CA ALA A 16 -28.78 15.25 0.38
C ALA A 16 -28.11 14.45 -0.76
N ARG A 17 -27.65 15.12 -1.83
CA ARG A 17 -26.83 14.55 -2.89
C ARG A 17 -25.35 14.92 -2.77
N ARG A 18 -24.83 15.08 -1.55
CA ARG A 18 -23.40 14.93 -1.32
C ARG A 18 -23.10 13.46 -1.61
N ALA A 19 -22.71 13.21 -2.86
CA ALA A 19 -22.50 11.90 -3.44
C ALA A 19 -21.84 11.00 -2.38
N LYS A 20 -22.54 9.94 -1.99
CA LYS A 20 -21.87 8.74 -1.50
C LYS A 20 -20.93 8.37 -2.63
N SER A 21 -19.67 8.81 -2.55
CA SER A 21 -18.64 8.35 -3.46
C SER A 21 -18.69 6.83 -3.37
N ALA A 22 -19.00 6.17 -4.48
CA ALA A 22 -18.87 4.73 -4.57
C ALA A 22 -17.51 4.34 -3.96
N PRO A 23 -17.42 3.28 -3.13
CA PRO A 23 -16.15 2.87 -2.57
C PRO A 23 -15.18 2.73 -3.73
N SER A 24 -14.13 3.55 -3.72
CA SER A 24 -13.12 3.55 -4.76
C SER A 24 -12.51 2.15 -4.75
N LYS A 25 -12.79 1.32 -5.77
CA LYS A 25 -12.16 0.00 -5.95
C LYS A 25 -10.70 0.17 -6.39
N ASP A 26 -9.95 0.90 -5.57
CA ASP A 26 -8.55 1.28 -5.77
C ASP A 26 -7.64 0.06 -5.62
N ILE A 27 -8.10 -0.96 -4.88
CA ILE A 27 -7.45 -2.25 -4.68
C ILE A 27 -8.46 -3.34 -5.07
N GLN A 28 -8.05 -4.25 -5.96
CA GLN A 28 -8.81 -5.36 -6.49
C GLN A 28 -7.90 -6.60 -6.56
N LEU A 29 -7.74 -7.28 -5.43
CA LEU A 29 -7.04 -8.57 -5.36
C LEU A 29 -8.07 -9.71 -5.30
N THR A 30 -7.83 -10.78 -6.06
CA THR A 30 -8.70 -11.96 -5.97
C THR A 30 -8.51 -12.67 -4.63
N SER A 31 -9.50 -13.47 -4.20
CA SER A 31 -9.37 -14.28 -2.98
C SER A 31 -8.17 -15.23 -3.03
N GLY A 32 -7.84 -15.75 -4.23
CA GLY A 32 -6.64 -16.58 -4.45
C GLY A 32 -5.35 -15.79 -4.23
N GLN A 33 -5.24 -14.59 -4.81
CA GLN A 33 -4.08 -13.72 -4.62
C GLN A 33 -3.90 -13.32 -3.15
N LYS A 34 -4.99 -12.92 -2.47
CA LYS A 34 -4.97 -12.60 -1.04
C LYS A 34 -4.45 -13.77 -0.21
N ARG A 35 -4.95 -14.98 -0.47
CA ARG A 35 -4.50 -16.19 0.24
C ARG A 35 -3.01 -16.45 0.03
N LEU A 36 -2.50 -16.34 -1.18
CA LEU A 36 -1.07 -16.52 -1.48
C LEU A 36 -0.20 -15.49 -0.75
N ILE A 37 -0.60 -14.21 -0.79
CA ILE A 37 0.09 -13.11 -0.11
C ILE A 37 0.11 -13.35 1.41
N LEU A 38 -1.05 -13.63 2.01
CA LEU A 38 -1.16 -13.84 3.46
C LEU A 38 -0.36 -15.07 3.92
N ASN A 39 -0.52 -16.21 3.24
CA ASN A 39 0.19 -17.44 3.59
C ASN A 39 1.71 -17.31 3.48
N SER A 40 2.19 -16.61 2.45
CA SER A 40 3.63 -16.36 2.28
C SER A 40 4.13 -15.33 3.29
N PHE A 41 3.34 -14.31 3.63
CA PHE A 41 3.68 -13.35 4.67
C PHE A 41 3.80 -14.02 6.06
N PHE A 42 2.85 -14.87 6.44
CA PHE A 42 2.89 -15.58 7.73
C PHE A 42 4.15 -16.40 7.93
N ARG A 43 4.76 -16.91 6.86
CA ARG A 43 6.02 -17.67 6.92
C ARG A 43 7.23 -16.79 7.24
N VAL A 44 7.23 -15.53 6.80
CA VAL A 44 8.32 -14.59 7.06
C VAL A 44 8.09 -13.73 8.31
N GLU A 45 6.85 -13.65 8.79
CA GLU A 45 6.45 -12.80 9.91
C GLU A 45 7.28 -13.00 11.19
N PRO A 46 7.62 -14.24 11.62
CA PRO A 46 8.44 -14.45 12.83
C PRO A 46 9.82 -13.79 12.76
N ALA A 47 10.34 -13.56 11.55
CA ALA A 47 11.63 -12.92 11.30
C ALA A 47 11.48 -11.57 10.56
N LEU A 48 10.31 -10.93 10.63
CA LEU A 48 9.98 -9.79 9.76
C LEU A 48 10.95 -8.62 9.87
N ASP A 49 11.51 -8.36 11.06
CA ASP A 49 12.51 -7.30 11.26
C ASP A 49 13.80 -7.58 10.48
N LEU A 50 14.25 -8.84 10.44
CA LEU A 50 15.43 -9.25 9.66
C LEU A 50 15.14 -9.22 8.15
N VAL A 51 13.94 -9.66 7.76
CA VAL A 51 13.48 -9.62 6.36
C VAL A 51 13.38 -8.17 5.87
N ALA A 52 12.90 -7.26 6.70
CA ALA A 52 12.83 -5.84 6.40
C ALA A 52 14.23 -5.20 6.31
N GLN A 53 15.18 -5.61 7.14
CA GLN A 53 16.58 -5.18 7.00
C GLN A 53 17.17 -5.64 5.66
N LEU A 54 16.94 -6.91 5.27
CA LEU A 54 17.37 -7.43 3.97
C LEU A 54 16.78 -6.64 2.80
N PHE A 55 15.51 -6.23 2.92
CA PHE A 55 14.86 -5.32 1.97
C PHE A 55 15.60 -3.97 1.85
N PHE A 56 15.92 -3.30 2.95
CA PHE A 56 16.63 -2.01 2.90
C PHE A 56 18.05 -2.15 2.34
N LEU A 57 18.77 -3.23 2.69
CA LEU A 57 20.08 -3.53 2.10
C LEU A 57 19.98 -3.71 0.59
N LYS A 58 18.99 -4.46 0.10
CA LYS A 58 18.74 -4.62 -1.33
C LYS A 58 18.33 -3.30 -1.99
N LEU A 59 17.45 -2.53 -1.35
CA LEU A 59 16.94 -1.26 -1.85
C LEU A 59 18.10 -0.28 -2.11
N PHE A 60 18.97 -0.10 -1.13
CA PHE A 60 20.10 0.84 -1.26
C PHE A 60 21.20 0.33 -2.18
N ARG A 61 21.30 -0.98 -2.39
CA ARG A 61 22.16 -1.53 -3.45
C ARG A 61 21.60 -1.25 -4.84
N LEU A 62 20.28 -1.28 -5.02
CA LEU A 62 19.64 -0.99 -6.31
C LEU A 62 19.57 0.51 -6.63
N ASP A 63 19.39 1.34 -5.60
CA ASP A 63 19.36 2.80 -5.73
C ASP A 63 19.99 3.45 -4.48
N PRO A 64 21.31 3.71 -4.52
CA PRO A 64 22.03 4.35 -3.41
C PRO A 64 21.47 5.74 -3.06
N GLY A 65 20.85 6.43 -4.01
CA GLY A 65 20.23 7.74 -3.81
C GLY A 65 19.06 7.71 -2.83
N LEU A 66 18.41 6.55 -2.67
CA LEU A 66 17.33 6.38 -1.70
C LEU A 66 17.81 6.44 -0.26
N ARG A 67 19.07 6.08 0.04
CA ARG A 67 19.59 6.08 1.43
C ARG A 67 19.46 7.44 2.11
N LYS A 68 19.68 8.51 1.34
CA LYS A 68 19.61 9.91 1.80
C LYS A 68 18.18 10.38 2.10
N LYS A 69 17.15 9.61 1.73
CA LYS A 69 15.73 9.94 1.96
C LYS A 69 15.17 9.30 3.24
N PHE A 70 15.95 8.45 3.90
CA PHE A 70 15.55 7.79 5.13
C PHE A 70 16.48 8.23 6.26
N ASP A 71 15.89 8.84 7.30
CA ASP A 71 16.64 9.29 8.47
C ASP A 71 16.95 8.14 9.43
N GLY A 72 18.12 8.18 10.05
CA GLY A 72 18.51 7.21 11.08
C GLY A 72 18.97 5.85 10.55
N PRO A 73 19.07 4.85 11.45
CA PRO A 73 19.65 3.55 11.18
C PRO A 73 18.65 2.61 10.45
N VAL A 74 19.20 1.63 9.73
CA VAL A 74 18.40 0.69 8.89
C VAL A 74 17.43 -0.12 9.74
N GLU A 75 17.82 -0.48 10.94
CA GLU A 75 17.04 -1.26 11.91
C GLU A 75 15.78 -0.51 12.34
N MET A 76 15.89 0.81 12.53
CA MET A 76 14.73 1.65 12.85
C MET A 76 13.76 1.71 11.65
N GLN A 77 14.29 1.84 10.44
CA GLN A 77 13.47 1.87 9.23
C GLN A 77 12.82 0.52 8.96
N ALA A 78 13.54 -0.57 9.21
CA ALA A 78 13.04 -1.94 9.12
C ALA A 78 11.86 -2.17 10.07
N LYS A 79 11.94 -1.73 11.32
CA LYS A 79 10.82 -1.82 12.29
C LYS A 79 9.58 -1.05 11.83
N LYS A 80 9.76 0.18 11.33
CA LYS A 80 8.66 0.99 10.79
C LYS A 80 8.01 0.31 9.58
N PHE A 81 8.83 -0.22 8.68
CA PHE A 81 8.37 -0.96 7.51
C PHE A 81 7.61 -2.25 7.92
N ALA A 82 8.16 -3.03 8.85
CA ALA A 82 7.55 -4.25 9.37
C ALA A 82 6.17 -3.98 9.98
N ALA A 83 6.03 -2.92 10.78
CA ALA A 83 4.74 -2.51 11.34
C ALA A 83 3.73 -2.12 10.23
N GLY A 84 4.16 -1.34 9.24
CA GLY A 84 3.32 -0.97 8.10
C GLY A 84 2.90 -2.17 7.25
N ALA A 85 3.82 -3.13 7.03
CA ALA A 85 3.53 -4.35 6.30
C ALA A 85 2.50 -5.22 7.04
N LYS A 86 2.65 -5.42 8.36
CA LYS A 86 1.65 -6.13 9.18
C LYS A 86 0.28 -5.49 9.08
N LEU A 87 0.21 -4.17 9.22
CA LEU A 87 -1.04 -3.44 9.09
C LEU A 87 -1.67 -3.66 7.71
N ALA A 88 -0.88 -3.56 6.64
CA ALA A 88 -1.38 -3.81 5.29
C ALA A 88 -1.93 -5.24 5.13
N MET A 89 -1.27 -6.26 5.69
CA MET A 89 -1.74 -7.64 5.65
C MET A 89 -3.05 -7.84 6.40
N ILE A 90 -3.18 -7.26 7.60
CA ILE A 90 -4.44 -7.27 8.37
C ILE A 90 -5.56 -6.60 7.56
N SER A 91 -5.26 -5.47 6.92
CA SER A 91 -6.22 -4.72 6.12
C SER A 91 -6.59 -5.38 4.79
N LEU A 92 -5.83 -6.34 4.26
CA LEU A 92 -6.25 -7.12 3.08
C LEU A 92 -7.49 -7.98 3.35
N GLY A 93 -7.77 -8.28 4.62
CA GLY A 93 -9.04 -8.88 5.06
C GLY A 93 -10.20 -7.87 5.14
N HIS A 94 -9.91 -6.56 5.15
CA HIS A 94 -10.86 -5.46 5.37
C HIS A 94 -10.53 -4.24 4.48
N GLU A 95 -10.73 -4.39 3.17
CA GLU A 95 -10.17 -3.48 2.14
C GLU A 95 -10.70 -2.05 2.17
N ASP A 96 -11.90 -1.81 2.72
CA ASP A 96 -12.54 -0.50 2.73
C ASP A 96 -11.71 0.58 3.47
N GLY A 97 -10.86 0.17 4.44
CA GLY A 97 -9.98 1.07 5.19
C GLY A 97 -8.57 1.24 4.61
N LEU A 98 -8.17 0.39 3.65
CA LEU A 98 -6.78 0.33 3.20
C LEU A 98 -6.43 1.47 2.24
N ALA A 99 -7.32 1.78 1.28
CA ALA A 99 -7.05 2.82 0.28
C ALA A 99 -6.83 4.22 0.88
N PRO A 100 -7.64 4.73 1.84
CA PRO A 100 -7.38 6.00 2.50
C PRO A 100 -6.04 6.03 3.23
N THR A 101 -5.67 4.92 3.88
CA THR A 101 -4.40 4.77 4.60
C THR A 101 -3.21 4.86 3.65
N LEU A 102 -3.29 4.19 2.49
CA LEU A 102 -2.26 4.25 1.45
C LEU A 102 -2.15 5.66 0.85
N LYS A 103 -3.25 6.39 0.64
CA LYS A 103 -3.22 7.78 0.14
C LYS A 103 -2.51 8.72 1.11
N LEU A 104 -2.78 8.59 2.41
CA LEU A 104 -2.07 9.35 3.44
C LEU A 104 -0.57 9.01 3.46
N LEU A 105 -0.24 7.72 3.36
CA LEU A 105 1.14 7.26 3.29
C LEU A 105 1.85 7.80 2.04
N GLY A 106 1.18 7.80 0.88
CA GLY A 106 1.68 8.37 -0.38
C GLY A 106 2.01 9.86 -0.25
N THR A 107 1.16 10.63 0.44
CA THR A 107 1.43 12.05 0.72
C THR A 107 2.71 12.25 1.52
N ARG A 108 2.93 11.46 2.57
CA ARG A 108 4.18 11.49 3.36
C ARG A 108 5.39 11.09 2.51
N HIS A 109 5.25 10.07 1.67
CA HIS A 109 6.31 9.66 0.74
C HIS A 109 6.70 10.77 -0.23
N ARG A 110 5.72 11.51 -0.78
CA ARG A 110 5.99 12.67 -1.64
C ARG A 110 6.76 13.78 -0.90
N GLN A 111 6.42 14.05 0.36
CA GLN A 111 7.13 15.02 1.20
C GLN A 111 8.59 14.61 1.45
N MET A 112 8.87 13.31 1.56
CA MET A 112 10.23 12.74 1.63
C MET A 112 10.95 12.72 0.27
N GLY A 113 10.33 13.27 -0.78
CA GLY A 113 10.85 13.30 -2.14
C GLY A 113 10.88 11.92 -2.80
N ILE A 114 10.06 10.97 -2.35
CA ILE A 114 9.79 9.71 -3.05
C ILE A 114 8.87 10.03 -4.25
N ARG A 115 9.10 9.34 -5.36
CA ARG A 115 8.53 9.61 -6.68
C ARG A 115 8.22 8.28 -7.33
N SER A 116 7.42 8.28 -8.40
CA SER A 116 6.98 7.06 -9.10
C SER A 116 8.13 6.11 -9.47
N ARG A 117 9.28 6.65 -9.90
CA ARG A 117 10.48 5.85 -10.21
C ARG A 117 11.02 5.05 -9.02
N HIS A 118 10.94 5.61 -7.82
CA HIS A 118 11.47 4.99 -6.61
C HIS A 118 10.62 3.80 -6.19
N TYR A 119 9.29 3.86 -6.38
CA TYR A 119 8.40 2.73 -6.11
C TYR A 119 8.74 1.50 -6.96
N ARG A 120 9.13 1.70 -8.23
CA ARG A 120 9.61 0.59 -9.08
C ARG A 120 10.83 -0.12 -8.47
N THR A 121 11.79 0.65 -7.96
CA THR A 121 12.96 0.09 -7.26
C THR A 121 12.57 -0.61 -5.95
N MET A 122 11.67 0.00 -5.17
CA MET A 122 11.15 -0.58 -3.93
C MET A 122 10.44 -1.90 -4.17
N SER A 123 9.54 -1.99 -5.16
CA SER A 123 8.85 -3.24 -5.51
C SER A 123 9.84 -4.32 -5.92
N ARG A 124 10.84 -3.99 -6.75
CA ARG A 124 11.89 -4.94 -7.15
C ARG A 124 12.70 -5.44 -5.96
N ALA A 125 13.07 -4.55 -5.04
CA ALA A 125 13.80 -4.92 -3.83
C ALA A 125 12.96 -5.86 -2.94
N LEU A 126 11.68 -5.53 -2.73
CA LEU A 126 10.79 -6.31 -1.88
C LEU A 126 10.52 -7.71 -2.44
N VAL A 127 10.24 -7.82 -3.74
CA VAL A 127 10.03 -9.12 -4.40
C VAL A 127 11.30 -9.97 -4.30
N TRP A 128 12.48 -9.40 -4.59
CA TRP A 128 13.76 -10.10 -4.42
C TRP A 128 13.99 -10.56 -2.98
N THR A 129 13.63 -9.73 -1.99
CA THR A 129 13.75 -10.08 -0.58
C THR A 129 12.82 -11.24 -0.20
N LEU A 130 11.58 -11.25 -0.69
CA LEU A 130 10.65 -12.36 -0.46
C LEU A 130 11.14 -13.64 -1.12
N GLU A 131 11.61 -13.57 -2.36
CA GLU A 131 12.27 -14.69 -3.06
C GLU A 131 13.41 -15.27 -2.22
N ARG A 132 14.26 -14.42 -1.63
CA ARG A 132 15.40 -14.88 -0.83
C ARG A 132 14.99 -15.47 0.51
N SER A 133 13.95 -14.94 1.14
CA SER A 133 13.49 -15.36 2.47
C SER A 133 12.63 -16.63 2.45
N LEU A 134 11.90 -16.86 1.36
CA LEU A 134 10.95 -17.98 1.23
C LEU A 134 11.48 -19.10 0.32
N ASP A 135 12.52 -18.82 -0.46
CA ASP A 135 13.17 -19.78 -1.36
C ASP A 135 12.13 -20.50 -2.24
N LYS A 136 12.10 -21.84 -2.24
CA LYS A 136 11.16 -22.64 -3.04
C LYS A 136 9.69 -22.39 -2.71
N SER A 137 9.37 -21.82 -1.55
CA SER A 137 8.00 -21.48 -1.15
C SER A 137 7.49 -20.19 -1.80
N PHE A 138 8.35 -19.44 -2.50
CA PHE A 138 7.96 -18.27 -3.29
C PHE A 138 7.88 -18.64 -4.78
N ASP A 139 6.88 -19.47 -5.08
CA ASP A 139 6.58 -19.92 -6.42
C ASP A 139 6.09 -18.78 -7.33
N ARG A 140 5.84 -19.13 -8.60
CA ARG A 140 5.41 -18.19 -9.62
C ARG A 140 4.09 -17.50 -9.25
N ASP A 141 3.11 -18.26 -8.77
CA ASP A 141 1.78 -17.72 -8.46
C ASP A 141 1.85 -16.75 -7.27
N THR A 142 2.64 -17.09 -6.25
CA THR A 142 2.90 -16.23 -5.10
C THR A 142 3.59 -14.95 -5.55
N ARG A 143 4.63 -15.05 -6.38
CA ARG A 143 5.32 -13.88 -6.96
C ARG A 143 4.37 -12.97 -7.74
N ASP A 144 3.52 -13.55 -8.59
CA ASP A 144 2.57 -12.80 -9.40
C ASP A 144 1.51 -12.11 -8.53
N ALA A 145 1.05 -12.75 -7.45
CA ALA A 145 0.15 -12.15 -6.47
C ALA A 145 0.80 -10.95 -5.75
N TRP A 146 2.05 -11.07 -5.29
CA TRP A 146 2.78 -9.97 -4.67
C TRP A 146 3.00 -8.80 -5.64
N ASN A 147 3.37 -9.08 -6.89
CA ASN A 147 3.52 -8.05 -7.92
C ASN A 147 2.20 -7.30 -8.18
N ALA A 148 1.08 -8.02 -8.26
CA ALA A 148 -0.24 -7.42 -8.44
C ALA A 148 -0.58 -6.46 -7.28
N MET A 149 -0.36 -6.89 -6.03
CA MET A 149 -0.58 -6.04 -4.86
C MET A 149 0.30 -4.79 -4.89
N LEU A 150 1.59 -4.94 -5.16
CA LEU A 150 2.53 -3.82 -5.18
C LEU A 150 2.21 -2.81 -6.29
N ALA A 151 1.76 -3.28 -7.45
CA ALA A 151 1.32 -2.41 -8.53
C ALA A 151 0.11 -1.55 -8.11
N GLN A 152 -0.89 -2.16 -7.46
CA GLN A 152 -2.08 -1.46 -6.99
C GLN A 152 -1.75 -0.48 -5.86
N PHE A 153 -0.95 -0.89 -4.88
CA PHE A 153 -0.52 -0.01 -3.78
C PHE A 153 0.28 1.18 -4.32
N THR A 154 1.19 0.93 -5.26
CA THR A 154 1.98 1.99 -5.90
C THR A 154 1.08 2.98 -6.63
N LYS A 155 0.07 2.50 -7.37
CA LYS A 155 -0.89 3.37 -8.05
C LYS A 155 -1.61 4.30 -7.06
N VAL A 156 -2.05 3.76 -5.92
CA VAL A 156 -2.74 4.53 -4.87
C VAL A 156 -1.81 5.52 -4.17
N MET A 157 -0.56 5.13 -3.89
CA MET A 157 0.40 5.99 -3.20
C MET A 157 1.02 7.07 -4.11
N ALA A 158 1.15 6.79 -5.41
CA ALA A 158 1.75 7.71 -6.37
C ALA A 158 0.75 8.74 -6.91
N GLY A 159 -0.55 8.41 -6.93
CA GLY A 159 -1.66 9.32 -7.27
C GLY A 159 -1.82 10.43 -6.25
#